data_AF-A0A2V6NPP3-F1
#
_entry.id   AF-A0A2V6NPP3-F1
#
_cell.length_a   1.000
_cell.length_b   1.000
_cell.length_c   1.000
_cell.angle_alpha   90.00
_cell.angle_beta   90.00
_cell.angle_gamma   90.00
#
_symmetry.space_group_name_H-M   'P 1'
#
loop_
_entity.id
_entity.type
_entity.pdbx_description
1 polymer ?
#
loop_
_entity_poly.entity_id
_entity_poly.type
_entity_poly.pdbx_seq_one_letter_code
_entity_poly.pdbx_strand_id
1 'polypeptide(L)'
;MKPGQWIRVDGTPQISPTGPTIQSYGLKLMTGDIKENAWSIRGTLRDVDRANRTLKVGSYRIQLVDKPKFSAPVRTIADLKPGMLVKVEGTYQKGAGFLAGKVNDESDVVSRKPGIENRLRVQGKIERVDPAKRIVTMMGTAFVVTDHTQVTSVVVEPKTPTK
;
A
#
# COMPACT_ATOMS: atom_id res chain seq x y z
N MET A 1 -14.39 -12.10 -6.03
CA MET A 1 -13.90 -10.71 -5.92
C MET A 1 -14.45 -9.91 -7.09
N LYS A 2 -14.82 -8.65 -6.90
CA LYS A 2 -15.34 -7.75 -7.94
C LYS A 2 -14.84 -6.31 -7.76
N PRO A 3 -14.84 -5.46 -8.81
CA PRO A 3 -14.50 -4.04 -8.69
C PRO A 3 -15.26 -3.33 -7.57
N GLY A 4 -14.60 -2.36 -6.94
CA GLY A 4 -15.10 -1.59 -5.80
C GLY A 4 -14.95 -2.27 -4.43
N GLN A 5 -14.69 -3.58 -4.37
CA GLN A 5 -14.42 -4.27 -3.10
C GLN A 5 -13.07 -3.85 -2.53
N TRP A 6 -13.01 -3.68 -1.21
CA TRP A 6 -11.76 -3.46 -0.50
C TRP A 6 -10.98 -4.75 -0.34
N ILE A 7 -9.69 -4.67 -0.60
CA ILE A 7 -8.74 -5.75 -0.36
C ILE A 7 -7.47 -5.22 0.27
N ARG A 8 -6.73 -6.13 0.90
CA ARG A 8 -5.32 -5.95 1.23
C ARG A 8 -4.52 -7.05 0.55
N VAL A 9 -3.52 -6.67 -0.23
CA VAL A 9 -2.62 -7.59 -0.93
C VAL A 9 -1.22 -7.45 -0.36
N ASP A 10 -0.61 -8.58 -0.06
CA ASP A 10 0.78 -8.75 0.32
C ASP A 10 1.49 -9.50 -0.82
N GLY A 11 2.58 -8.93 -1.35
CA GLY A 11 3.29 -9.51 -2.48
C GLY A 11 4.73 -9.04 -2.63
N THR A 12 5.42 -9.59 -3.63
CA THR A 12 6.78 -9.21 -4.01
C THR A 12 6.77 -8.61 -5.41
N PRO A 13 7.44 -7.47 -5.65
CA PRO A 13 7.60 -6.96 -7.00
C PRO A 13 8.31 -7.97 -7.90
N GLN A 14 7.87 -8.08 -9.15
CA GLN A 14 8.46 -8.90 -10.19
C GLN A 14 8.64 -8.07 -11.45
N ILE A 15 9.71 -8.34 -12.19
CA ILE A 15 9.86 -7.87 -13.56
C ILE A 15 9.25 -8.96 -14.44
N SER A 16 8.21 -8.62 -15.20
CA SER A 16 7.62 -9.52 -16.18
C SER A 16 7.77 -8.96 -17.59
N PRO A 17 7.70 -9.79 -18.64
CA PRO A 17 7.79 -9.34 -20.04
C PRO A 17 6.71 -8.30 -20.42
N THR A 18 5.59 -8.27 -19.70
CA THR A 18 4.46 -7.37 -19.95
C THR A 18 4.45 -6.14 -19.03
N GLY A 19 5.52 -5.95 -18.26
CA GLY A 19 5.70 -4.84 -17.32
C GLY A 19 5.87 -5.28 -15.87
N PRO A 20 6.01 -4.32 -14.94
CA PRO A 20 6.14 -4.62 -13.52
C PRO A 20 4.82 -5.18 -12.96
N THR A 21 4.91 -6.32 -12.27
CA THR A 21 3.79 -6.94 -11.57
C THR A 21 4.13 -7.19 -10.11
N ILE A 22 3.12 -7.48 -9.29
CA ILE A 22 3.31 -7.91 -7.92
C ILE A 22 2.85 -9.38 -7.81
N GLN A 23 3.78 -10.29 -7.53
CA GLN A 23 3.45 -11.68 -7.22
C GLN A 23 2.85 -11.73 -5.81
N SER A 24 1.56 -12.04 -5.71
CA SER A 24 0.86 -12.03 -4.43
C SER A 24 1.11 -13.33 -3.67
N TYR A 25 1.42 -13.24 -2.39
CA TYR A 25 1.44 -14.40 -1.47
C TYR A 25 0.34 -14.32 -0.42
N GLY A 26 -0.29 -13.15 -0.24
CA GLY A 26 -1.46 -12.99 0.61
C GLY A 26 -2.47 -12.02 0.02
N LEU A 27 -3.75 -12.38 0.07
CA LEU A 27 -4.86 -11.52 -0.30
C LEU A 27 -5.95 -11.62 0.77
N LYS A 28 -6.36 -10.46 1.28
CA LYS A 28 -7.46 -10.36 2.25
C LYS A 28 -8.60 -9.58 1.61
N LEU A 29 -9.76 -10.21 1.48
CA LEU A 29 -11.00 -9.51 1.20
C LEU A 29 -11.45 -8.79 2.47
N MET A 30 -11.67 -7.48 2.37
CA MET A 30 -12.06 -6.65 3.50
C MET A 30 -13.53 -6.25 3.34
N THR A 31 -14.33 -6.51 4.37
CA THR A 31 -15.76 -6.16 4.45
C THR A 31 -16.05 -5.33 5.69
N GLY A 32 -17.27 -4.81 5.84
CA GLY A 32 -17.66 -3.95 6.96
C GLY A 32 -17.45 -2.45 6.69
N ASP A 33 -17.35 -1.67 7.77
CA ASP A 33 -17.33 -0.20 7.72
C ASP A 33 -15.92 0.35 7.42
N ILE A 34 -15.52 0.22 6.16
CA ILE A 34 -14.20 0.67 5.70
C ILE A 34 -14.29 2.12 5.24
N LYS A 35 -13.61 3.01 5.96
CA LYS A 35 -13.55 4.44 5.63
C LYS A 35 -12.85 4.68 4.30
N GLU A 36 -13.27 5.73 3.57
CA GLU A 36 -12.68 6.06 2.27
C GLU A 36 -11.19 6.39 2.34
N ASN A 37 -10.71 6.89 3.48
CA ASN A 37 -9.29 7.19 3.73
C ASN A 37 -8.49 6.00 4.29
N ALA A 38 -9.02 4.78 4.19
CA ALA A 38 -8.33 3.57 4.64
C ALA A 38 -7.33 3.02 3.61
N TRP A 39 -7.01 3.77 2.56
CA TRP A 39 -5.97 3.35 1.62
C TRP A 39 -4.61 3.33 2.31
N SER A 40 -3.81 2.32 2.02
CA SER A 40 -2.43 2.29 2.53
C SER A 40 -1.49 1.57 1.60
N ILE A 41 -0.25 2.05 1.56
CA ILE A 41 0.86 1.39 0.88
C ILE A 41 1.98 1.25 1.89
N ARG A 42 2.55 0.06 1.98
CA ARG A 42 3.71 -0.24 2.79
C ARG A 42 4.78 -0.88 1.94
N GLY A 43 5.97 -0.31 1.99
CA GLY A 43 7.11 -0.77 1.22
C GLY A 43 8.30 0.15 1.39
N THR A 44 9.39 -0.19 0.70
CA THR A 44 10.62 0.58 0.77
C THR A 44 10.48 1.90 0.03
N LEU A 45 10.88 2.98 0.70
CA LEU A 45 10.99 4.31 0.13
C LEU A 45 12.13 4.33 -0.90
N ARG A 46 11.83 4.66 -2.14
CA ARG A 46 12.76 4.70 -3.28
C ARG A 46 13.24 6.10 -3.58
N ASP A 47 12.42 7.11 -3.31
CA ASP A 47 12.74 8.50 -3.60
C ASP A 47 11.94 9.46 -2.70
N VAL A 48 12.50 10.64 -2.46
CA VAL A 48 11.92 11.71 -1.63
C VAL A 48 12.19 13.06 -2.30
N ASP A 49 11.15 13.63 -2.91
CA ASP A 49 11.18 15.00 -3.42
C ASP A 49 10.60 15.95 -2.37
N ARG A 50 11.49 16.67 -1.70
CA ARG A 50 11.12 17.58 -0.62
C ARG A 50 10.44 18.85 -1.12
N ALA A 51 10.81 19.32 -2.32
CA ALA A 51 10.28 20.54 -2.89
C ALA A 51 8.82 20.35 -3.32
N ASN A 52 8.54 19.23 -3.99
CA ASN A 52 7.19 18.90 -4.45
C ASN A 52 6.39 18.09 -3.43
N ARG A 53 7.00 17.73 -2.30
CA ARG A 53 6.40 16.94 -1.21
C ARG A 53 5.88 15.60 -1.71
N THR A 54 6.65 14.95 -2.58
CA THR A 54 6.30 13.64 -3.14
C THR A 54 7.25 12.56 -2.67
N LEU A 55 6.71 11.36 -2.47
CA LEU A 55 7.43 10.16 -2.10
C LEU A 55 7.25 9.11 -3.19
N LYS A 56 8.27 8.27 -3.39
CA LYS A 56 8.13 7.04 -4.18
C LYS A 56 8.26 5.83 -3.26
N VAL A 57 7.17 5.13 -2.96
CA VAL A 57 7.19 3.91 -2.14
C VAL A 57 6.99 2.70 -3.05
N GLY A 58 8.00 1.86 -3.18
CA GLY A 58 8.03 0.86 -4.25
C GLY A 58 7.91 1.52 -5.63
N SER A 59 6.89 1.13 -6.40
CA SER A 59 6.54 1.75 -7.69
C SER A 59 5.56 2.92 -7.58
N TYR A 60 4.99 3.18 -6.40
CA TYR A 60 3.91 4.16 -6.23
C TYR A 60 4.45 5.56 -5.97
N ARG A 61 3.99 6.53 -6.77
CA ARG A 61 4.15 7.95 -6.47
C ARG A 61 3.05 8.39 -5.50
N ILE A 62 3.45 9.07 -4.44
CA ILE A 62 2.58 9.51 -3.35
C ILE A 62 2.76 11.02 -3.17
N GLN A 63 1.68 11.76 -3.23
CA GLN A 63 1.65 13.17 -2.84
C GLN A 63 1.37 13.27 -1.34
N LEU A 64 2.12 14.09 -0.61
CA LEU A 64 1.79 14.41 0.78
C LEU A 64 0.82 15.60 0.84
N VAL A 65 -0.12 15.56 1.79
CA VAL A 65 -0.93 16.74 2.16
C VAL A 65 -0.05 17.83 2.77
N ASP A 66 -0.62 19.02 2.99
CA ASP A 66 0.13 20.17 3.51
C ASP A 66 0.71 19.98 4.91
N LYS A 67 0.05 19.18 5.75
CA LYS A 67 0.48 18.87 7.12
C LYS A 67 0.29 17.37 7.39
N PRO A 68 1.16 16.51 6.83
CA PRO A 68 1.04 15.08 7.03
C PRO A 68 1.46 14.74 8.46
N LYS A 69 0.84 13.70 9.03
CA LYS A 69 1.22 13.17 10.34
C LYS A 69 2.37 12.19 10.18
N PHE A 70 3.37 12.28 11.04
CA PHE A 70 4.49 11.33 11.10
C PHE A 70 4.47 10.55 12.41
N SER A 71 4.91 9.29 12.37
CA SER A 71 5.22 8.53 13.59
C SER A 71 6.71 8.57 13.86
N ALA A 72 7.07 8.66 15.15
CA ALA A 72 8.46 8.56 15.59
C ALA A 72 9.15 7.29 15.03
N PRO A 73 10.46 7.35 14.72
CA PRO A 73 11.36 8.49 14.94
C PRO A 73 11.24 9.62 13.91
N VAL A 74 10.58 9.39 12.78
CA VAL A 74 10.35 10.41 11.74
C VAL A 74 9.40 11.49 12.26
N ARG A 75 9.78 12.76 12.12
CA ARG A 75 8.95 13.91 12.53
C ARG A 75 8.57 14.79 11.35
N THR A 76 9.35 14.75 10.28
CA THR A 76 9.19 15.60 9.10
C THR A 76 9.57 14.85 7.82
N ILE A 77 9.26 15.44 6.67
CA ILE A 77 9.74 14.95 5.37
C ILE A 77 11.27 14.97 5.26
N ALA A 78 11.96 15.84 6.02
CA ALA A 78 13.41 15.94 5.96
C ALA A 78 14.10 14.66 6.49
N ASP A 79 13.46 14.00 7.47
CA ASP A 79 13.97 12.78 8.11
C ASP A 79 13.85 11.55 7.21
N LEU A 80 12.98 11.61 6.18
CA LEU A 80 12.77 10.51 5.24
C LEU A 80 13.94 10.34 4.29
N LYS A 81 14.39 9.10 4.14
CA LYS A 81 15.52 8.72 3.28
C LYS A 81 15.17 7.51 2.43
N PRO A 82 15.61 7.47 1.15
CA PRO A 82 15.56 6.24 0.37
C PRO A 82 16.16 5.05 1.15
N GLY A 83 15.53 3.88 1.03
CA GLY A 83 15.87 2.67 1.77
C GLY A 83 15.03 2.44 3.03
N MET A 84 14.39 3.47 3.60
CA MET A 84 13.52 3.30 4.77
C MET A 84 12.29 2.45 4.43
N LEU A 85 11.88 1.59 5.35
CA LEU A 85 10.60 0.91 5.24
C LEU A 85 9.53 1.82 5.83
N VAL A 86 8.53 2.18 5.01
CA VAL A 86 7.47 3.08 5.44
C VAL A 86 6.10 2.50 5.15
N LYS A 87 5.12 2.94 5.94
CA LYS A 87 3.70 2.77 5.64
C LYS A 87 3.06 4.14 5.47
N VAL A 88 2.49 4.40 4.31
CA VAL A 88 1.70 5.60 4.03
C VAL A 88 0.21 5.28 4.08
N GLU A 89 -0.57 6.20 4.65
CA GLU A 89 -2.03 6.10 4.74
C GLU A 89 -2.68 7.37 4.19
N GLY A 90 -3.80 7.22 3.50
CA GLY A 90 -4.47 8.34 2.86
C GLY A 90 -5.64 7.94 1.96
N THR A 91 -5.85 8.74 0.92
CA THR A 91 -6.91 8.54 -0.08
C THR A 91 -6.30 8.33 -1.45
N TYR A 92 -6.94 7.50 -2.27
CA TYR A 92 -6.58 7.34 -3.67
C TYR A 92 -7.78 7.67 -4.56
N GLN A 93 -7.54 8.44 -5.61
CA GLN A 93 -8.50 8.66 -6.66
C GLN A 93 -7.81 8.46 -8.02
N LYS A 94 -8.44 7.66 -8.88
CA LYS A 94 -7.95 7.43 -10.24
C LYS A 94 -7.82 8.77 -10.97
N GLY A 95 -6.65 9.04 -11.57
CA GLY A 95 -6.32 10.31 -12.24
C GLY A 95 -5.64 11.33 -11.33
N ALA A 96 -6.09 11.49 -10.08
CA ALA A 96 -5.46 12.41 -9.12
C ALA A 96 -4.29 11.77 -8.33
N GLY A 97 -4.26 10.44 -8.23
CA GLY A 97 -3.21 9.69 -7.55
C GLY A 97 -3.48 9.46 -6.06
N PHE A 98 -2.40 9.11 -5.33
CA PHE A 98 -2.46 8.84 -3.90
C PHE A 98 -2.09 10.10 -3.11
N LEU A 99 -3.00 10.56 -2.26
CA LEU A 99 -2.78 11.68 -1.35
C LEU A 99 -2.66 11.15 0.09
N ALA A 100 -1.44 11.18 0.63
CA ALA A 100 -1.13 10.65 1.95
C ALA A 100 -1.25 11.72 3.04
N GLY A 101 -2.07 11.40 4.05
CA GLY A 101 -2.22 12.21 5.26
C GLY A 101 -1.31 11.76 6.40
N LYS A 102 -0.71 10.57 6.29
CA LYS A 102 0.13 9.99 7.34
C LYS A 102 1.23 9.11 6.76
N VAL A 103 2.42 9.20 7.35
CA VAL A 103 3.60 8.39 7.04
C VAL A 103 4.14 7.81 8.33
N ASN A 104 4.23 6.49 8.41
CA ASN A 104 4.87 5.81 9.53
C ASN A 104 6.21 5.24 9.10
N ASP A 105 7.24 5.47 9.92
CA ASP A 105 8.47 4.71 9.85
C ASP A 105 8.24 3.32 10.43
N GLU A 106 8.63 2.30 9.67
CA GLU A 106 8.61 0.89 10.07
C GLU A 106 9.99 0.24 9.86
N SER A 107 11.07 1.03 9.81
CA SER A 107 12.42 0.54 9.59
C SER A 107 12.90 -0.38 10.73
N ASP A 108 12.41 -0.19 11.95
CA ASP A 108 12.63 -1.07 13.10
C ASP A 108 11.99 -2.47 12.92
N VAL A 109 10.98 -2.59 12.05
CA VAL A 109 10.38 -3.88 11.68
C VAL A 109 11.36 -4.72 10.86
N VAL A 110 12.26 -4.10 10.08
CA VAL A 110 13.27 -4.80 9.28
C VAL A 110 14.19 -5.63 10.17
N SER A 111 14.67 -5.06 11.27
CA SER A 111 15.51 -5.76 12.25
C SER A 111 14.81 -6.98 12.86
N ARG A 112 13.49 -6.90 13.04
CA ARG A 112 12.67 -7.99 13.61
C ARG A 112 12.23 -9.03 12.59
N LYS A 113 12.18 -8.66 11.30
CA LYS A 113 11.74 -9.52 10.22
C LYS A 113 12.53 -9.21 8.93
N PRO A 114 13.75 -9.75 8.79
CA PRO A 114 14.56 -9.57 7.60
C PRO A 114 13.82 -9.98 6.32
N GLY A 115 14.06 -9.25 5.22
CA GLY A 115 13.43 -9.48 3.93
C GLY A 115 12.03 -8.88 3.79
N ILE A 116 11.53 -8.16 4.80
CA ILE A 116 10.24 -7.47 4.73
C ILE A 116 10.29 -6.21 3.85
N GLU A 117 11.46 -5.62 3.71
CA GLU A 117 11.81 -4.50 2.83
C GLU A 117 11.72 -4.86 1.34
N ASN A 118 11.78 -6.15 1.01
CA ASN A 118 11.58 -6.66 -0.35
C ASN A 118 10.11 -6.93 -0.67
N ARG A 119 9.21 -6.72 0.30
CA ARG A 119 7.78 -6.98 0.18
C ARG A 119 7.02 -5.67 0.06
N LEU A 120 5.91 -5.75 -0.66
CA LEU A 120 4.94 -4.69 -0.82
C LEU A 120 3.62 -5.15 -0.19
N ARG A 121 3.01 -4.27 0.60
CA ARG A 121 1.62 -4.43 1.05
C ARG A 121 0.82 -3.24 0.57
N VAL A 122 -0.32 -3.51 -0.04
CA VAL A 122 -1.22 -2.47 -0.54
C VAL A 122 -2.64 -2.77 -0.10
N GLN A 123 -3.34 -1.75 0.39
CA GLN A 123 -4.74 -1.82 0.77
C GLN A 123 -5.53 -0.76 0.02
N GLY A 124 -6.65 -1.14 -0.56
CA GLY A 124 -7.44 -0.29 -1.43
C GLY A 124 -8.60 -1.03 -2.08
N LYS A 125 -9.28 -0.35 -2.99
CA LYS A 125 -10.38 -0.92 -3.78
C LYS A 125 -9.86 -1.58 -5.05
N ILE A 126 -10.47 -2.70 -5.40
CA ILE A 126 -10.27 -3.35 -6.69
C ILE A 126 -10.77 -2.42 -7.81
N GLU A 127 -9.90 -2.12 -8.77
CA GLU A 127 -10.27 -1.42 -10.00
C GLU A 127 -10.79 -2.39 -11.06
N ARG A 128 -10.11 -3.53 -11.21
CA ARG A 128 -10.42 -4.54 -12.22
C ARG A 128 -10.01 -5.93 -11.73
N VAL A 129 -10.77 -6.94 -12.14
CA VAL A 129 -10.41 -8.35 -11.99
C VAL A 129 -10.34 -8.96 -13.38
N ASP A 130 -9.27 -9.70 -13.63
CA ASP A 130 -9.08 -10.50 -14.84
C ASP A 130 -8.88 -11.96 -14.42
N PRO A 131 -9.97 -12.75 -14.34
CA PRO A 131 -9.90 -14.12 -13.85
C PRO A 131 -9.05 -15.02 -14.74
N ALA A 132 -9.10 -14.82 -16.06
CA ALA A 132 -8.36 -15.61 -17.03
C ALA A 132 -6.84 -15.44 -16.86
N LYS A 133 -6.40 -14.21 -16.58
CA LYS A 133 -4.98 -13.92 -16.30
C LYS A 133 -4.61 -14.04 -14.81
N ARG A 134 -5.59 -14.34 -13.96
CA ARG A 134 -5.49 -14.32 -12.49
C ARG A 134 -4.89 -13.02 -11.95
N ILE A 135 -5.32 -11.88 -12.50
CA ILE A 135 -4.84 -10.55 -12.12
C ILE A 135 -5.95 -9.78 -11.40
N VAL A 136 -5.58 -9.15 -10.29
CA VAL A 136 -6.35 -8.09 -9.65
C VAL A 136 -5.62 -6.78 -9.85
N THR A 137 -6.30 -5.75 -10.35
CA THR A 137 -5.72 -4.42 -10.54
C THR A 137 -6.19 -3.48 -9.44
N MET A 138 -5.26 -2.76 -8.84
CA MET A 138 -5.51 -1.71 -7.85
C MET A 138 -4.47 -0.61 -8.02
N MET A 139 -4.92 0.65 -8.05
CA MET A 139 -4.08 1.83 -8.31
C MET A 139 -3.21 1.68 -9.57
N GLY A 140 -3.77 1.12 -10.65
CA GLY A 140 -3.06 0.83 -11.89
C GLY A 140 -2.01 -0.28 -11.80
N THR A 141 -1.81 -0.92 -10.64
CA THR A 141 -0.83 -2.00 -10.47
C THR A 141 -1.49 -3.36 -10.61
N ALA A 142 -0.84 -4.26 -11.36
CA ALA A 142 -1.28 -5.63 -11.55
C ALA A 142 -0.72 -6.54 -10.43
N PHE A 143 -1.63 -7.10 -9.63
CA PHE A 143 -1.34 -8.12 -8.62
C PHE A 143 -1.70 -9.49 -9.21
N VAL A 144 -0.69 -10.33 -9.39
CA VAL A 144 -0.84 -11.70 -9.86
C VAL A 144 -1.24 -12.56 -8.67
N VAL A 145 -2.37 -13.25 -8.78
CA VAL A 145 -2.89 -14.19 -7.79
C VAL A 145 -2.63 -15.60 -8.31
N THR A 146 -1.87 -16.40 -7.59
CA THR A 146 -1.56 -17.78 -7.98
C THR A 146 -2.15 -18.75 -6.97
N ASP A 147 -1.99 -20.05 -7.22
CA ASP A 147 -2.43 -21.09 -6.29
C ASP A 147 -1.62 -21.06 -4.97
N HIS A 148 -0.50 -20.33 -4.94
CA HIS A 148 0.28 -20.07 -3.73
C HIS A 148 -0.17 -18.81 -2.97
N THR A 149 -1.12 -18.04 -3.49
CA THR A 149 -1.66 -16.87 -2.79
C THR A 149 -2.66 -17.31 -1.72
N GLN A 150 -2.37 -17.02 -0.45
CA GLN A 150 -3.32 -17.27 0.63
C GLN A 150 -4.46 -16.26 0.59
N VAL A 151 -5.67 -16.72 0.29
CA VAL A 151 -6.88 -15.87 0.23
C VAL A 151 -7.70 -16.03 1.50
N THR A 152 -7.98 -14.92 2.18
CA THR A 152 -8.78 -14.89 3.41
C THR A 152 -9.80 -13.75 3.37
N SER A 153 -10.80 -13.78 4.24
CA SER A 153 -11.76 -12.69 4.42
C SER A 153 -11.68 -12.14 5.83
N VAL A 154 -11.80 -10.82 5.99
CA VAL A 154 -11.76 -10.12 7.28
C VAL A 154 -12.86 -9.08 7.32
N VAL A 155 -13.66 -9.10 8.39
CA VAL A 155 -14.64 -8.07 8.71
C VAL A 155 -13.95 -6.96 9.49
N VAL A 156 -14.04 -5.73 9.00
CA VAL A 156 -13.55 -4.53 9.68
C VAL A 156 -14.72 -3.96 10.47
N GLU A 157 -14.65 -4.10 11.79
CA GLU A 157 -15.63 -3.52 12.71
C GLU A 157 -15.33 -2.02 12.95
N PRO A 158 -16.37 -1.20 13.18
CA PRO A 158 -16.18 0.18 13.59
C PRO A 158 -15.48 0.22 14.95
N LYS A 159 -14.43 1.05 15.08
CA LYS A 159 -13.90 1.37 16.41
C LYS A 159 -14.98 2.12 17.19
N THR A 160 -15.51 1.51 18.24
CA THR A 160 -16.40 2.19 19.20
C THR A 160 -15.67 3.42 19.73
N PRO A 161 -16.25 4.63 19.67
CA PRO A 161 -15.63 5.79 20.28
C PRO A 161 -15.59 5.55 21.80
N THR A 162 -14.38 5.52 22.36
CA THR A 162 -14.19 5.57 23.81
C THR A 162 -14.77 6.91 24.28
N LYS A 163 -15.75 6.83 25.18
CA LYS A 163 -16.48 7.97 25.73
C LYS A 163 -15.60 8.83 26.63
#